data_AF-A0A958BYG8-F1
#
_entry.id   AF-A0A958BYG8-F1
#
_cell.length_a   1.000
_cell.length_b   1.000
_cell.length_c   1.000
_cell.angle_alpha   90.00
_cell.angle_beta   90.00
_cell.angle_gamma   90.00
#
_symmetry.space_group_name_H-M   'P 1'
#
loop_
_entity.id
_entity.type
_entity.pdbx_description
1 polymer ?
#
loop_
_entity_poly.entity_id
_entity_poly.type
_entity_poly.pdbx_seq_one_letter_code
_entity_poly.pdbx_strand_id
1 'polypeptide(L)'
;MRLSFIGMSGTGKSHWSSRLVEQGYKRFCCDDLIEQRLQPELTTPEGTMISMGEWMGFPYEAHYPEREAKYLGYEVEILTEILNHIEANPNHNRNIIIDTTGSVIYMETDLLERLQRLTTIVYLDTPLAVQERMRSAYCTNPAPVVWRDKFNQQPNETHEAALARCYPDLLASRTHEYKKWADITLDYHLLRQPAFGVDDFLNEISNVYTVVEKAL
;
A
#
# COMPACT_ATOMS: atom_id res chain seq x y z
N MET A 1 -4.76 -0.70 -20.08
CA MET A 1 -3.65 -1.07 -19.19
C MET A 1 -4.17 -1.33 -17.77
N ARG A 2 -3.75 -2.42 -17.12
CA ARG A 2 -4.15 -2.74 -15.74
C ARG A 2 -2.95 -2.53 -14.83
N LEU A 3 -3.10 -1.72 -13.81
CA LEU A 3 -2.03 -1.31 -12.91
C LEU A 3 -2.38 -1.67 -11.47
N SER A 4 -1.35 -1.93 -10.67
CA SER A 4 -1.44 -2.03 -9.21
C SER A 4 -0.36 -1.17 -8.59
N PHE A 5 -0.73 -0.26 -7.70
CA PHE A 5 0.24 0.60 -7.01
C PHE A 5 0.61 0.02 -5.67
N ILE A 6 1.92 -0.15 -5.44
CA ILE A 6 2.50 -0.56 -4.17
C ILE A 6 3.45 0.51 -3.65
N GLY A 7 3.68 0.51 -2.33
CA GLY A 7 4.59 1.44 -1.67
C GLY A 7 4.07 1.89 -0.31
N MET A 8 4.92 2.60 0.43
CA MET A 8 4.61 3.07 1.78
C MET A 8 3.35 3.95 1.81
N SER A 9 2.75 4.10 2.99
CA SER A 9 1.74 5.14 3.18
C SER A 9 2.34 6.52 2.91
N GLY A 10 1.56 7.42 2.29
CA GLY A 10 2.01 8.78 1.95
C GLY A 10 2.95 8.91 0.74
N THR A 11 3.27 7.83 0.02
CA THR A 11 4.14 7.92 -1.18
C THR A 11 3.45 8.50 -2.41
N GLY A 12 2.13 8.68 -2.36
CA GLY A 12 1.34 9.29 -3.43
C GLY A 12 0.53 8.30 -4.27
N LYS A 13 0.36 7.05 -3.83
CA LYS A 13 -0.47 6.04 -4.53
C LYS A 13 -1.88 6.58 -4.79
N SER A 14 -2.55 7.08 -3.76
CA SER A 14 -3.90 7.66 -3.85
C SER A 14 -3.96 8.93 -4.70
N HIS A 15 -2.88 9.72 -4.73
CA HIS A 15 -2.79 10.88 -5.60
C HIS A 15 -2.76 10.46 -7.08
N TRP A 16 -1.85 9.56 -7.43
CA TRP A 16 -1.69 9.10 -8.81
C TRP A 16 -2.88 8.26 -9.29
N SER A 17 -3.44 7.42 -8.43
CA SER A 17 -4.62 6.61 -8.77
C SER A 17 -5.82 7.52 -9.03
N SER A 18 -6.00 8.60 -8.27
CA SER A 18 -7.04 9.61 -8.51
C SER A 18 -6.84 10.35 -9.82
N ARG A 19 -5.62 10.79 -10.14
CA ARG A 19 -5.33 11.44 -11.43
C ARG A 19 -5.59 10.52 -12.64
N LEU A 20 -5.38 9.21 -12.48
CA LEU A 20 -5.71 8.24 -13.53
C LEU A 20 -7.23 8.04 -13.71
N VAL A 21 -8.03 8.20 -12.65
CA VAL A 21 -9.50 8.20 -12.78
C VAL A 21 -9.97 9.32 -13.69
N GLU A 22 -9.34 10.50 -13.63
CA GLU A 22 -9.64 11.62 -14.53
C GLU A 22 -9.35 11.27 -16.02
N GLN A 23 -8.48 10.30 -16.27
CA GLN A 23 -8.20 9.75 -17.62
C GLN A 23 -9.07 8.52 -17.96
N GLY A 24 -10.11 8.25 -17.18
CA GLY A 24 -11.06 7.16 -17.42
C GLY A 24 -10.62 5.80 -16.89
N TYR A 25 -9.65 5.74 -15.98
CA TYR A 25 -9.35 4.48 -15.28
C TYR A 25 -10.42 4.17 -14.24
N LYS A 26 -10.78 2.89 -14.13
CA LYS A 26 -11.56 2.39 -13.00
C LYS A 26 -10.61 2.14 -11.83
N ARG A 27 -10.81 2.84 -10.71
CA ARG A 27 -10.03 2.67 -9.48
C ARG A 27 -10.71 1.71 -8.50
N PHE A 28 -9.94 0.77 -7.97
CA PHE A 28 -10.26 0.02 -6.76
C PHE A 28 -9.32 0.50 -5.66
N CYS A 29 -9.85 1.16 -4.62
CA CYS A 29 -9.07 1.60 -3.47
C CYS A 29 -9.21 0.56 -2.36
N CYS A 30 -8.13 -0.15 -2.02
CA CYS A 30 -8.20 -1.20 -1.01
C CYS A 30 -8.48 -0.60 0.38
N ASP A 31 -7.88 0.54 0.73
CA ASP A 31 -8.14 1.20 2.02
C ASP A 31 -9.63 1.56 2.19
N ASP A 32 -10.26 2.18 1.18
CA ASP A 32 -11.69 2.53 1.21
C ASP A 32 -12.59 1.29 1.35
N LEU A 33 -12.24 0.19 0.66
CA LEU A 33 -13.00 -1.05 0.71
C LEU A 33 -12.85 -1.76 2.06
N ILE A 34 -11.66 -1.72 2.68
CA ILE A 34 -11.44 -2.26 4.03
C ILE A 34 -12.21 -1.43 5.05
N GLU A 35 -12.18 -0.11 4.96
CA GLU A 35 -12.95 0.78 5.83
C GLU A 35 -14.45 0.50 5.74
N GLN A 36 -14.98 0.24 4.53
CA GLN A 36 -16.38 -0.18 4.35
C GLN A 36 -16.71 -1.52 5.02
N ARG A 37 -15.79 -2.49 5.03
CA ARG A 37 -15.98 -3.76 5.73
C ARG A 37 -15.92 -3.59 7.25
N LEU A 38 -15.07 -2.66 7.72
CA LEU A 38 -14.87 -2.36 9.14
C LEU A 38 -15.89 -1.40 9.73
N GLN A 39 -16.69 -0.71 8.93
CA GLN A 39 -17.74 0.25 9.37
C GLN A 39 -18.49 -0.14 10.66
N PRO A 40 -18.98 -1.39 10.84
CA PRO A 40 -19.68 -1.80 12.05
C PRO A 40 -18.85 -1.71 13.35
N GLU A 41 -17.53 -1.68 13.23
CA GLU A 41 -16.56 -1.66 14.33
C GLU A 41 -15.87 -0.31 14.50
N LEU A 42 -16.05 0.60 13.54
CA LEU A 42 -15.51 1.96 13.59
C LEU A 42 -16.42 2.92 14.37
N THR A 43 -17.39 2.39 15.12
CA THR A 43 -18.26 3.19 16.00
C THR A 43 -17.98 2.82 17.45
N THR A 44 -17.61 3.79 18.28
CA THR A 44 -17.42 3.55 19.72
C THR A 44 -18.76 3.22 20.41
N PRO A 45 -18.75 2.66 21.64
CA PRO A 45 -19.97 2.45 22.41
C PRO A 45 -20.84 3.71 22.58
N GLU A 46 -20.21 4.90 22.54
CA GLU A 46 -20.86 6.21 22.62
C GLU A 46 -21.42 6.70 21.28
N GLY A 47 -21.28 5.92 20.20
CA GLY A 47 -21.77 6.26 18.87
C GLY A 47 -20.83 7.17 18.06
N THR A 48 -19.58 7.36 18.51
CA THR A 48 -18.62 8.22 17.79
C THR A 48 -17.90 7.40 16.71
N MET A 49 -17.84 7.92 15.49
CA MET A 49 -17.03 7.32 14.43
C MET A 49 -15.55 7.56 14.71
N ILE A 50 -14.76 6.49 14.73
CA ILE A 50 -13.30 6.53 14.85
C ILE A 50 -12.65 6.18 13.51
N SER A 51 -11.43 6.67 13.31
CA SER A 51 -10.67 6.31 12.11
C SER A 51 -10.24 4.85 12.14
N MET A 52 -10.02 4.24 10.97
CA MET A 52 -9.45 2.89 10.89
C MET A 52 -8.10 2.76 11.59
N GLY A 53 -7.28 3.82 11.59
CA GLY A 53 -6.01 3.84 12.33
C GLY A 53 -6.24 3.81 13.84
N GLU A 54 -7.13 4.65 14.35
CA GLU A 54 -7.51 4.68 15.77
C GLU A 54 -8.13 3.35 16.22
N TRP A 55 -8.96 2.73 15.38
CA TRP A 55 -9.43 1.36 15.60
C TRP A 55 -8.27 0.37 15.63
N MET A 56 -7.31 0.40 14.70
CA MET A 56 -6.18 -0.52 14.70
C MET A 56 -5.35 -0.42 15.99
N GLY A 57 -5.01 0.81 16.39
CA GLY A 57 -4.13 1.12 17.50
C GLY A 57 -2.66 0.74 17.27
N PHE A 58 -1.93 0.59 18.37
CA PHE A 58 -0.48 0.39 18.40
C PHE A 58 -0.08 -1.04 18.80
N PRO A 59 1.09 -1.53 18.36
CA PRO A 59 1.48 -2.93 18.52
C PRO A 59 1.73 -3.38 19.96
N TYR A 60 1.80 -2.46 20.92
CA TYR A 60 1.87 -2.77 22.35
C TYR A 60 0.50 -2.83 23.04
N GLU A 61 -0.59 -2.50 22.34
CA GLU A 61 -1.94 -2.54 22.88
C GLU A 61 -2.55 -3.93 22.76
N ALA A 62 -3.29 -4.37 23.78
CA ALA A 62 -3.77 -5.76 23.87
C ALA A 62 -4.70 -6.18 22.72
N HIS A 63 -5.45 -5.25 22.14
CA HIS A 63 -6.37 -5.53 21.02
C HIS A 63 -5.66 -5.54 19.66
N TYR A 64 -4.43 -5.05 19.56
CA TYR A 64 -3.76 -4.86 18.28
C TYR A 64 -3.59 -6.14 17.48
N PRO A 65 -3.11 -7.28 18.05
CA PRO A 65 -2.89 -8.48 17.26
C PRO A 65 -4.17 -9.02 16.59
N GLU A 66 -5.30 -8.95 17.31
CA GLU A 66 -6.61 -9.37 16.77
C GLU A 66 -7.07 -8.43 15.65
N ARG A 67 -6.98 -7.12 15.86
CA ARG A 67 -7.39 -6.11 14.86
C ARG A 67 -6.49 -6.10 13.63
N GLU A 68 -5.19 -6.29 13.81
CA GLU A 68 -4.24 -6.44 12.70
C GLU A 68 -4.59 -7.68 11.86
N ALA A 69 -4.79 -8.84 12.50
CA ALA A 69 -5.16 -10.07 11.80
C ALA A 69 -6.48 -9.90 11.03
N LYS A 70 -7.47 -9.22 11.62
CA LYS A 70 -8.75 -8.94 10.98
C LYS A 70 -8.63 -8.01 9.78
N TYR A 71 -7.89 -6.91 9.91
CA TYR A 71 -7.61 -5.98 8.82
C TYR A 71 -6.95 -6.71 7.64
N LEU A 72 -5.93 -7.54 7.93
CA LEU A 72 -5.23 -8.31 6.90
C LEU A 72 -6.13 -9.36 6.25
N GLY A 73 -7.04 -9.96 7.02
CA GLY A 73 -8.07 -10.85 6.48
C GLY A 73 -8.97 -10.14 5.47
N TYR A 74 -9.47 -8.94 5.79
CA TYR A 74 -10.25 -8.15 4.84
C TYR A 74 -9.44 -7.73 3.62
N GLU A 75 -8.16 -7.38 3.80
CA GLU A 75 -7.28 -7.04 2.68
C GLU A 75 -7.14 -8.23 1.70
N VAL A 76 -6.98 -9.46 2.22
CA VAL A 76 -6.97 -10.70 1.41
C VAL A 76 -8.27 -10.89 0.65
N GLU A 77 -9.41 -10.79 1.33
CA GLU A 77 -10.75 -10.96 0.74
C GLU A 77 -10.97 -9.96 -0.40
N ILE A 78 -10.72 -8.68 -0.13
CA ILE A 78 -10.93 -7.59 -1.09
C ILE A 78 -10.04 -7.75 -2.31
N LEU A 79 -8.75 -8.02 -2.12
CA LEU A 79 -7.84 -8.21 -3.26
C LEU A 79 -8.27 -9.42 -4.09
N THR A 80 -8.67 -10.52 -3.44
CA THR A 80 -9.18 -11.71 -4.12
C THR A 80 -10.44 -11.41 -4.93
N GLU A 81 -11.40 -10.66 -4.38
CA GLU A 81 -12.62 -10.22 -5.07
C GLU A 81 -12.30 -9.35 -6.31
N ILE A 82 -11.36 -8.40 -6.18
CA ILE A 82 -10.91 -7.56 -7.29
C ILE A 82 -10.29 -8.40 -8.40
N LEU A 83 -9.37 -9.31 -8.06
CA LEU A 83 -8.69 -10.17 -9.05
C LEU A 83 -9.68 -11.13 -9.73
N ASN A 84 -10.62 -11.71 -8.98
CA ASN A 84 -11.72 -12.51 -9.54
C ASN A 84 -12.54 -11.70 -10.55
N HIS A 85 -12.89 -10.45 -10.22
CA HIS A 85 -13.64 -9.57 -11.10
C HIS A 85 -12.87 -9.28 -12.40
N ILE A 86 -11.56 -9.05 -12.31
CA ILE A 86 -10.68 -8.79 -13.46
C ILE A 86 -10.60 -10.01 -14.39
N GLU A 87 -10.43 -11.20 -13.82
CA GLU A 87 -10.34 -12.46 -14.58
C GLU A 87 -11.65 -12.84 -15.26
N ALA A 88 -12.78 -12.64 -14.59
CA ALA A 88 -14.11 -12.91 -15.16
C ALA A 88 -14.47 -11.97 -16.32
N ASN A 89 -13.79 -10.82 -16.43
CA ASN A 89 -14.10 -9.77 -17.40
C ASN A 89 -12.87 -9.38 -18.26
N PRO A 90 -12.25 -10.33 -18.99
CA PRO A 90 -10.96 -10.09 -19.62
C PRO A 90 -11.01 -9.00 -20.72
N ASN A 91 -12.14 -8.87 -21.41
CA ASN A 91 -12.35 -7.92 -22.50
C ASN A 91 -12.96 -6.58 -22.06
N HIS A 92 -13.47 -6.49 -20.84
CA HIS A 92 -14.01 -5.26 -20.26
C HIS A 92 -12.99 -4.62 -19.31
N ASN A 93 -13.11 -3.32 -19.06
CA ASN A 93 -12.27 -2.59 -18.09
C ASN A 93 -10.77 -2.77 -18.38
N ARG A 94 -10.33 -2.42 -19.58
CA ARG A 94 -8.91 -2.48 -19.93
C ARG A 94 -8.06 -1.51 -19.11
N ASN A 95 -8.65 -0.40 -18.63
CA ASN A 95 -7.99 0.63 -17.83
C ASN A 95 -8.43 0.51 -16.36
N ILE A 96 -7.69 -0.28 -15.59
CA ILE A 96 -7.94 -0.50 -14.17
C ILE A 96 -6.71 -0.05 -13.40
N ILE A 97 -6.94 0.56 -12.24
CA ILE A 97 -5.92 0.80 -11.23
C ILE A 97 -6.37 0.18 -9.90
N ILE A 98 -5.55 -0.70 -9.33
CA ILE A 98 -5.68 -1.19 -7.96
C ILE A 98 -4.76 -0.35 -7.09
N ASP A 99 -5.34 0.54 -6.29
CA ASP A 99 -4.64 1.31 -5.27
C ASP A 99 -4.58 0.47 -4.00
N THR A 100 -3.48 -0.26 -3.84
CA THR A 100 -3.31 -1.22 -2.75
C THR A 100 -2.95 -0.53 -1.44
N THR A 101 -3.10 -1.24 -0.32
CA THR A 101 -2.65 -0.73 0.97
C THR A 101 -1.11 -0.83 1.07
N GLY A 102 -0.54 -0.23 2.12
CA GLY A 102 0.88 -0.42 2.42
C GLY A 102 1.26 -1.86 2.83
N SER A 103 0.31 -2.69 3.27
CA SER A 103 0.56 -4.05 3.75
C SER A 103 0.36 -5.14 2.71
N VAL A 104 0.02 -4.81 1.47
CA VAL A 104 -0.22 -5.81 0.41
C VAL A 104 0.96 -6.76 0.20
N ILE A 105 2.19 -6.32 0.47
CA ILE A 105 3.38 -7.17 0.36
C ILE A 105 3.46 -8.32 1.38
N TYR A 106 2.55 -8.35 2.35
CA TYR A 106 2.43 -9.44 3.32
C TYR A 106 1.37 -10.48 2.91
N MET A 107 0.78 -10.37 1.72
CA MET A 107 -0.11 -11.39 1.18
C MET A 107 0.66 -12.69 0.91
N GLU A 108 -0.09 -13.79 0.84
CA GLU A 108 0.48 -15.07 0.39
C GLU A 108 1.05 -14.94 -1.03
N THR A 109 2.16 -15.64 -1.29
CA THR A 109 2.90 -15.60 -2.55
C THR A 109 1.99 -15.80 -3.76
N ASP A 110 1.10 -16.80 -3.72
CA ASP A 110 0.19 -17.11 -4.83
C ASP A 110 -0.74 -15.94 -5.18
N LEU A 111 -1.18 -15.16 -4.18
CA LEU A 111 -2.02 -13.99 -4.41
C LEU A 111 -1.22 -12.82 -5.03
N LEU A 112 0.04 -12.65 -4.63
CA LEU A 112 0.94 -11.65 -5.20
C LEU A 112 1.36 -11.99 -6.63
N GLU A 113 1.67 -13.26 -6.91
CA GLU A 113 1.92 -13.75 -8.26
C GLU A 113 0.69 -13.57 -9.16
N ARG A 114 -0.51 -13.80 -8.61
CA ARG A 114 -1.77 -13.55 -9.32
C ARG A 114 -1.99 -12.07 -9.60
N LEU A 115 -1.66 -11.19 -8.66
CA LEU A 115 -1.68 -9.73 -8.87
C LEU A 115 -0.74 -9.31 -10.00
N GLN A 116 0.50 -9.82 -9.99
CA GLN A 116 1.53 -9.55 -10.99
C GLN A 116 1.15 -10.08 -12.39
N ARG A 117 0.52 -11.26 -12.46
CA ARG A 117 0.06 -11.82 -13.73
C ARG A 117 -1.08 -11.00 -14.37
N LEU A 118 -1.94 -10.39 -13.54
CA LEU A 118 -3.15 -9.70 -14.01
C LEU A 118 -2.96 -8.20 -14.21
N THR A 119 -1.92 -7.62 -13.63
CA THR A 119 -1.66 -6.18 -13.60
C THR A 119 -0.16 -5.89 -13.64
N THR A 120 0.25 -4.74 -14.16
CA THR A 120 1.59 -4.21 -13.93
C THR A 120 1.70 -3.68 -12.51
N ILE A 121 2.59 -4.24 -11.70
CA ILE A 121 2.87 -3.75 -10.34
C ILE A 121 3.86 -2.58 -10.43
N VAL A 122 3.38 -1.40 -10.08
CA VAL A 122 4.16 -0.15 -10.06
C VAL A 122 4.47 0.22 -8.63
N TYR A 123 5.75 0.19 -8.28
CA TYR A 123 6.25 0.67 -7.00
C TYR A 123 6.57 2.16 -7.07
N LEU A 124 5.93 2.94 -6.21
CA LEU A 124 6.26 4.34 -6.00
C LEU A 124 7.37 4.40 -4.93
N ASP A 125 8.61 4.61 -5.39
CA ASP A 125 9.81 4.47 -4.55
C ASP A 125 9.78 5.39 -3.33
N THR A 126 10.52 5.00 -2.29
CA THR A 126 10.75 5.82 -1.10
C THR A 126 12.24 5.82 -0.79
N PRO A 127 13.01 6.78 -1.34
CA PRO A 127 14.44 6.89 -1.12
C PRO A 127 14.79 7.03 0.37
N LEU A 128 16.01 6.64 0.75
CA LEU A 128 16.47 6.68 2.15
C LEU A 128 16.28 8.06 2.82
N ALA A 129 16.57 9.15 2.09
CA ALA A 129 16.37 10.51 2.61
C ALA A 129 14.89 10.86 2.89
N VAL A 130 13.96 10.17 2.23
CA VAL A 130 12.51 10.28 2.51
C VAL A 130 12.14 9.37 3.68
N GLN A 131 12.69 8.15 3.74
CA GLN A 131 12.47 7.24 4.87
C GLN A 131 12.93 7.86 6.19
N GLU A 132 14.05 8.59 6.21
CA GLU A 132 14.54 9.28 7.41
C GLU A 132 13.60 10.42 7.85
N ARG A 133 12.98 11.11 6.89
CA ARG A 133 11.93 12.10 7.17
C ARG A 133 10.66 11.44 7.70
N MET A 134 10.25 10.31 7.12
CA MET A 134 9.13 9.51 7.63
C MET A 134 9.39 9.03 9.06
N ARG A 135 10.60 8.53 9.35
CA ARG A 135 11.03 8.14 10.70
C ARG A 135 10.94 9.30 11.69
N SER A 136 11.47 10.46 11.31
CA SER A 136 11.44 11.66 12.15
C SER A 136 10.01 12.12 12.44
N ALA A 137 9.14 12.12 11.43
CA ALA A 137 7.72 12.42 11.59
C ALA A 137 7.02 11.40 12.50
N TYR A 138 7.29 10.11 12.29
CA TYR A 138 6.71 9.03 13.09
C TYR A 138 7.11 9.10 14.57
N CYS A 139 8.37 9.42 14.86
CA CYS A 139 8.84 9.60 16.24
C CYS A 139 8.19 10.80 16.94
N THR A 140 7.77 11.80 16.16
CA THR A 140 7.13 13.02 16.70
C THR A 140 5.63 12.83 16.89
N ASN A 141 4.97 12.17 15.95
CA ASN A 141 3.54 11.91 15.96
C ASN A 141 3.28 10.51 15.38
N PRO A 142 3.37 9.46 16.20
CA PRO A 142 3.26 8.08 15.72
C PRO A 142 1.83 7.82 15.24
N ALA A 143 1.72 7.17 14.08
CA ALA A 143 0.45 6.74 13.53
C ALA A 143 0.33 5.21 13.62
N PRO A 144 -0.87 4.66 13.87
CA PRO A 144 -1.14 3.23 13.72
C PRO A 144 -0.78 2.73 12.32
N VAL A 145 -0.03 1.62 12.26
CA VAL A 145 0.34 0.92 11.02
C VAL A 145 0.34 -0.58 11.25
N VAL A 146 0.27 -1.37 10.18
CA VAL A 146 0.53 -2.82 10.22
C VAL A 146 2.02 -3.06 10.50
N TRP A 147 2.33 -3.71 11.61
CA TRP A 147 3.69 -3.98 12.09
C TRP A 147 4.12 -5.42 11.81
N ARG A 148 3.18 -6.36 11.70
CA ARG A 148 3.45 -7.80 11.64
C ARG A 148 4.43 -8.19 12.75
N ASP A 149 5.52 -8.84 12.37
CA ASP A 149 6.60 -9.31 13.22
C ASP A 149 7.70 -8.25 13.47
N LYS A 150 7.52 -7.01 13.02
CA LYS A 150 8.56 -5.96 13.05
C LYS A 150 8.55 -5.11 14.32
N PHE A 151 7.56 -5.27 15.19
CA PHE A 151 7.58 -4.65 16.51
C PHE A 151 8.07 -5.65 17.56
N ASN A 152 9.07 -5.24 18.34
CA ASN A 152 9.50 -5.99 19.52
C ASN A 152 10.02 -5.00 20.56
N GLN A 153 9.39 -4.95 21.74
CA GLN A 153 9.79 -4.07 22.84
C GLN A 153 10.76 -4.79 23.77
N GLN A 154 11.91 -4.17 24.04
CA GLN A 154 12.93 -4.73 24.93
C GLN A 154 12.53 -4.55 26.41
N PRO A 155 13.07 -5.38 27.33
CA PRO A 155 12.89 -5.16 28.76
C PRO A 155 13.33 -3.75 29.17
N ASN A 156 12.46 -3.03 29.89
CA ASN A 156 12.66 -1.64 30.35
C ASN A 156 12.67 -0.57 29.25
N GLU A 157 12.35 -0.90 28.00
CA GLU A 157 12.16 0.07 26.94
C GLU A 157 10.74 0.68 27.03
N THR A 158 10.61 1.99 26.85
CA THR A 158 9.29 2.64 26.73
C THR A 158 8.65 2.30 25.37
N HIS A 159 7.33 2.31 25.28
CA HIS A 159 6.63 2.04 24.03
C HIS A 159 7.07 2.95 22.87
N GLU A 160 7.25 4.24 23.13
CA GLU A 160 7.68 5.24 22.14
C GLU A 160 9.10 4.97 21.64
N ALA A 161 10.02 4.63 22.54
CA ALA A 161 11.38 4.23 22.18
C ALA A 161 11.40 2.94 21.34
N ALA A 162 10.57 1.95 21.69
CA ALA A 162 10.44 0.72 20.93
C ALA A 162 9.90 0.98 19.52
N LEU A 163 8.84 1.79 19.40
CA LEU A 163 8.31 2.23 18.10
C LEU A 163 9.40 2.92 17.26
N ALA A 164 10.10 3.90 17.83
CA ALA A 164 11.14 4.66 17.14
C ALA A 164 12.31 3.78 16.68
N ARG A 165 12.69 2.78 17.48
CA ARG A 165 13.76 1.82 17.16
C ARG A 165 13.35 0.81 16.11
N CYS A 166 12.12 0.29 16.18
CA CYS A 166 11.62 -0.75 15.26
C CYS A 166 11.17 -0.18 13.90
N TYR A 167 10.76 1.09 13.83
CA TYR A 167 10.21 1.69 12.62
C TYR A 167 11.17 1.66 11.40
N PRO A 168 12.47 1.94 11.54
CA PRO A 168 13.42 1.80 10.43
C PRO A 168 13.49 0.39 9.86
N ASP A 169 13.45 -0.63 10.71
CA ASP A 169 13.48 -2.03 10.28
C ASP A 169 12.20 -2.40 9.51
N LEU A 170 11.05 -1.89 9.97
CA LEU A 170 9.79 -1.99 9.23
C LEU A 170 9.88 -1.36 7.84
N LEU A 171 10.43 -0.14 7.73
CA LEU A 171 10.60 0.55 6.44
C LEU A 171 11.56 -0.20 5.52
N ALA A 172 12.71 -0.63 6.03
CA ALA A 172 13.70 -1.38 5.25
C ALA A 172 13.12 -2.69 4.72
N SER A 173 12.42 -3.45 5.57
CA SER A 173 11.76 -4.70 5.19
C SER A 173 10.71 -4.47 4.11
N ARG A 174 9.87 -3.43 4.23
CA ARG A 174 8.86 -3.11 3.23
C ARG A 174 9.47 -2.66 1.91
N THR A 175 10.50 -1.82 1.93
CA THR A 175 11.22 -1.42 0.70
C THR A 175 11.82 -2.63 -0.01
N HIS A 176 12.35 -3.60 0.72
CA HIS A 176 12.83 -4.86 0.14
C HIS A 176 11.70 -5.62 -0.57
N GLU A 177 10.58 -5.85 0.12
CA GLU A 177 9.45 -6.58 -0.49
C GLU A 177 8.79 -5.82 -1.64
N TYR A 178 8.64 -4.49 -1.55
CA TYR A 178 8.09 -3.72 -2.67
C TYR A 178 8.96 -3.88 -3.93
N LYS A 179 10.29 -3.79 -3.79
CA LYS A 179 11.21 -3.98 -4.92
C LYS A 179 11.17 -5.38 -5.51
N LYS A 180 10.98 -6.39 -4.65
CA LYS A 180 10.87 -7.79 -5.08
C LYS A 180 9.63 -8.03 -5.96
N TRP A 181 8.51 -7.40 -5.64
CA TRP A 181 7.24 -7.62 -6.33
C TRP A 181 6.94 -6.63 -7.46
N ALA A 182 7.70 -5.53 -7.56
CA ALA A 182 7.49 -4.52 -8.58
C ALA A 182 7.93 -4.99 -9.97
N ASP A 183 7.09 -4.75 -10.98
CA ASP A 183 7.51 -4.81 -12.38
C ASP A 183 8.24 -3.51 -12.77
N ILE A 184 7.78 -2.39 -12.22
CA ILE A 184 8.29 -1.04 -12.50
C ILE A 184 8.46 -0.28 -11.20
N THR A 185 9.59 0.41 -11.04
CA THR A 185 9.81 1.34 -9.93
C THR A 185 9.87 2.77 -10.47
N LEU A 186 9.02 3.65 -9.94
CA LEU A 186 9.00 5.07 -10.29
C LEU A 186 9.66 5.90 -9.19
N ASP A 187 10.56 6.80 -9.60
CA ASP A 187 11.34 7.63 -8.69
C ASP A 187 10.47 8.64 -7.91
N TYR A 188 10.72 8.73 -6.61
CA TYR A 188 9.96 9.61 -5.70
C TYR A 188 9.99 11.09 -6.09
N HIS A 189 11.15 11.57 -6.54
CA HIS A 189 11.36 12.99 -6.85
C HIS A 189 10.76 13.35 -8.20
N LEU A 190 10.90 12.48 -9.20
CA LEU A 190 10.28 12.62 -10.52
C LEU A 190 8.75 12.79 -10.38
N LEU A 191 8.11 11.89 -9.62
CA LEU A 191 6.66 11.91 -9.37
C LEU A 191 6.14 13.18 -8.67
N ARG A 192 7.03 14.04 -8.17
CA ARG A 192 6.68 15.28 -7.44
C ARG A 192 7.12 16.54 -8.19
N GLN A 193 7.65 16.41 -9.39
CA GLN A 193 7.97 17.58 -10.21
C GLN A 193 6.66 18.21 -10.70
N PRO A 194 6.49 19.54 -10.59
CA PRO A 194 5.25 20.21 -11.01
C PRO A 194 4.87 19.98 -12.47
N ALA A 195 5.87 19.79 -13.34
CA ALA A 195 5.67 19.54 -14.76
C ALA A 195 5.32 18.07 -15.07
N PHE A 196 5.49 17.15 -14.12
CA PHE A 196 5.28 15.71 -14.36
C PHE A 196 3.79 15.37 -14.32
N GLY A 197 3.26 15.10 -15.51
CA GLY A 197 1.84 14.86 -15.77
C GLY A 197 1.44 13.39 -15.76
N VAL A 198 0.15 13.16 -16.01
CA VAL A 198 -0.37 11.79 -16.18
C VAL A 198 0.18 11.14 -17.45
N ASP A 199 0.37 11.92 -18.52
CA ASP A 199 0.96 11.40 -19.76
C ASP A 199 2.41 10.95 -19.54
N ASP A 200 3.22 11.73 -18.82
CA ASP A 200 4.59 11.34 -18.45
C ASP A 200 4.59 10.08 -17.59
N PHE A 201 3.69 10.01 -16.60
CA PHE A 201 3.53 8.83 -15.75
C PHE A 201 3.22 7.57 -16.56
N LEU A 202 2.28 7.65 -17.52
CA LEU A 202 1.91 6.52 -18.36
C LEU A 202 3.01 6.17 -19.37
N ASN A 203 3.77 7.15 -19.85
CA ASN A 203 4.92 6.93 -20.72
C ASN A 203 6.04 6.19 -19.98
N GLU A 204 6.36 6.56 -18.75
CA GLU A 204 7.36 5.84 -17.92
C GLU A 204 6.97 4.37 -17.75
N ILE A 205 5.68 4.09 -17.52
CA ILE A 205 5.18 2.71 -17.41
C ILE A 205 5.25 1.98 -18.76
N SER A 206 4.88 2.64 -19.86
CA SER A 206 4.78 2.02 -21.19
C SER A 206 6.13 1.81 -21.88
N ASN A 207 7.12 2.65 -21.59
CA ASN A 207 8.47 2.54 -22.14
C ASN A 207 9.18 1.26 -21.66
N VAL A 208 8.87 0.78 -20.46
CA VAL A 208 9.40 -0.51 -19.96
C VAL A 208 8.82 -1.69 -20.73
N TYR A 209 7.55 -1.63 -21.17
CA TYR A 209 6.91 -2.68 -21.98
C TYR A 209 7.56 -2.86 -23.37
N THR A 210 8.07 -1.78 -23.98
CA THR A 210 8.62 -1.84 -25.35
C THR A 210 10.04 -2.40 -25.40
N VAL A 211 10.78 -2.40 -24.28
CA VAL A 211 12.13 -2.98 -24.20
C VAL A 211 12.08 -4.50 -24.09
N VAL A 212 11.05 -5.07 -23.45
CA VAL A 212 10.92 -6.52 -23.26
C VAL A 212 10.46 -7.23 -24.54
N GLU A 213 9.61 -6.62 -25.37
CA GLU A 213 9.19 -7.22 -26.65
C GLU A 213 10.28 -7.23 -27.74
N LYS A 214 11.36 -6.45 -27.61
CA LYS A 214 12.51 -6.52 -28.54
C LYS A 214 13.58 -7.55 -28.11
N ALA A 215 13.38 -8.23 -26.99
CA ALA A 215 14.30 -9.23 -26.44
C ALA A 215 13.77 -10.68 -26.53
N LEU A 216 12.65 -10.91 -27.23
CA LEU A 216 12.11 -12.22 -27.62
C LEU A 216 12.05 -12.32 -29.15
#